data_AF-A0A672URD2-F1
#
_entry.id   AF-A0A672URD2-F1
#
_cell.length_a   1.000
_cell.length_b   1.000
_cell.length_c   1.000
_cell.angle_alpha   90.00
_cell.angle_beta   90.00
_cell.angle_gamma   90.00
#
_symmetry.space_group_name_H-M   'P 1'
#
loop_
_entity.id
_entity.type
_entity.pdbx_description
1 polymer ?
#
loop_
_entity_poly.entity_id
_entity_poly.type
_entity_poly.pdbx_seq_one_letter_code
_entity_poly.pdbx_strand_id
1 'polypeptide(L)'
;MEITSSGAEVWYSNGPGILIIDCATMEICRRLEPFSPPSVITSITCNSECHGEEVVWCLDDKSNFLVMYHVATYQLCARYFCGDCSPLRDMFTIQQPSAAIPATAPINHKAMESSLLADMSIIYSPEVGTQILNHQDSLTDYCSVSSYSSSPPNRITRCPSSLPSSPMSSSSAPLSTDFDESDKFHELKASLDHDAMPMGDNMQHLQAVKILPVKDLIWIPRRGGDIIVIGLEKESGTQRGRVIAVLKAGELAPYGTLVDAALIAKDTVVCCFENENMERCLAVWRGWSARDFDIFYQAYEELGRLETCMRKRR
;
A
#
# COMPACT_ATOMS: atom_id res chain seq x y z
N MET A 1 -0.23 -5.73 -14.84
CA MET A 1 0.26 -4.99 -16.02
C MET A 1 -0.76 -3.92 -16.32
N GLU A 2 -0.31 -2.72 -16.65
CA GLU A 2 -1.18 -1.63 -17.13
C GLU A 2 -0.58 -0.92 -18.32
N ILE A 3 -1.43 -0.29 -19.12
CA ILE A 3 -1.03 0.50 -20.29
C ILE A 3 -1.24 1.97 -19.96
N THR A 4 -0.22 2.80 -20.16
CA THR A 4 -0.25 4.24 -19.86
C THR A 4 0.16 5.07 -21.07
N SER A 5 0.17 6.39 -20.90
CA SER A 5 0.68 7.34 -21.90
C SER A 5 -0.06 7.19 -23.23
N SER A 6 -1.38 6.99 -23.17
CA SER A 6 -2.24 6.73 -24.33
C SER A 6 -1.82 5.52 -25.19
N GLY A 7 -1.20 4.50 -24.58
CA GLY A 7 -0.75 3.30 -25.27
C GLY A 7 0.73 3.27 -25.62
N ALA A 8 1.49 4.31 -25.27
CA ALA A 8 2.93 4.38 -25.56
C ALA A 8 3.77 3.49 -24.62
N GLU A 9 3.30 3.23 -23.40
CA GLU A 9 4.07 2.52 -22.39
C GLU A 9 3.26 1.40 -21.72
N VAL A 10 3.96 0.32 -21.35
CA VAL A 10 3.44 -0.75 -20.50
C VAL A 10 4.16 -0.76 -19.17
N TRP A 11 3.39 -0.71 -18.07
CA TRP A 11 3.87 -0.86 -16.70
C TRP A 11 3.64 -2.30 -16.25
N TYR A 12 4.71 -3.06 -16.13
CA TYR A 12 4.69 -4.49 -15.81
C TYR A 12 5.24 -4.76 -14.42
N SER A 13 4.49 -5.46 -13.57
CA SER A 13 4.98 -5.89 -12.26
C SER A 13 6.01 -7.01 -12.40
N ASN A 14 7.14 -6.87 -11.71
CA ASN A 14 8.21 -7.86 -11.66
C ASN A 14 8.71 -8.02 -10.21
N GLY A 15 8.02 -8.89 -9.45
CA GLY A 15 8.24 -9.04 -8.02
C GLY A 15 7.90 -7.74 -7.28
N PRO A 16 8.82 -7.16 -6.49
CA PRO A 16 8.61 -5.88 -5.81
C PRO A 16 8.83 -4.67 -6.74
N GLY A 17 9.35 -4.90 -7.95
CA GLY A 17 9.70 -3.88 -8.93
C GLY A 17 8.65 -3.70 -10.03
N ILE A 18 8.79 -2.62 -10.81
CA ILE A 18 8.01 -2.34 -12.02
C ILE A 18 8.97 -2.13 -13.18
N LEU A 19 8.74 -2.81 -14.30
CA LEU A 19 9.39 -2.54 -15.57
C LEU A 19 8.49 -1.67 -16.43
N ILE A 20 9.06 -0.59 -16.97
CA ILE A 20 8.38 0.30 -17.92
C ILE A 20 8.94 -0.01 -19.30
N ILE A 21 8.07 -0.41 -20.20
CA ILE A 21 8.42 -0.87 -21.55
C ILE A 21 7.79 0.09 -22.56
N ASP A 22 8.58 0.62 -23.49
CA ASP A 22 8.07 1.38 -24.62
C ASP A 22 7.43 0.44 -25.64
N CYS A 23 6.19 0.71 -26.02
CA CYS A 23 5.43 -0.14 -26.92
C CYS A 23 5.94 -0.12 -28.37
N ALA A 24 6.61 0.95 -28.79
CA ALA A 24 7.08 1.11 -30.17
C ALA A 24 8.43 0.39 -30.38
N THR A 25 9.35 0.48 -29.42
CA THR A 25 10.67 -0.16 -29.49
C THR A 25 10.69 -1.54 -28.84
N MET A 26 9.72 -1.84 -27.97
CA MET A 26 9.69 -3.05 -27.12
C MET A 26 10.90 -3.14 -26.17
N GLU A 27 11.50 -2.01 -25.82
CA GLU A 27 12.64 -1.91 -24.90
C GLU A 27 12.20 -1.48 -23.49
N ILE A 28 12.98 -1.90 -22.48
CA ILE A 28 12.77 -1.46 -21.10
C ILE A 28 13.36 -0.05 -20.95
N CYS A 29 12.48 0.94 -20.85
CA CYS A 29 12.87 2.33 -20.63
C CYS A 29 13.36 2.58 -19.21
N ARG A 30 12.76 1.89 -18.23
CA ARG A 30 13.03 2.13 -16.81
C ARG A 30 12.63 0.93 -15.96
N ARG A 31 13.31 0.81 -14.83
CA ARG A 31 12.89 -0.03 -13.70
C ARG A 31 12.64 0.84 -12.47
N LEU A 32 11.49 0.67 -11.84
CA LEU A 32 11.14 1.29 -10.56
C LEU A 32 11.13 0.23 -9.46
N GLU A 33 11.55 0.62 -8.26
CA GLU A 33 11.56 -0.26 -7.07
C GLU A 33 10.66 0.35 -5.98
N PRO A 34 9.32 0.21 -6.11
CA PRO A 34 8.39 0.72 -5.11
C PRO A 34 8.48 0.01 -3.76
N PHE A 35 8.84 -1.28 -3.78
CA PHE A 35 8.88 -2.16 -2.62
C PHE A 35 10.21 -2.91 -2.55
N SER A 36 10.42 -3.62 -1.45
CA SER A 36 11.61 -4.44 -1.22
C SER A 36 11.27 -5.93 -1.22
N PRO A 37 12.16 -6.83 -1.67
CA PRO A 37 11.98 -8.26 -1.49
C PRO A 37 11.75 -8.62 -0.01
N PRO A 38 10.91 -9.63 0.30
CA PRO A 38 10.28 -10.61 -0.60
C PRO A 38 8.91 -10.19 -1.16
N SER A 39 8.58 -8.89 -1.16
CA SER A 39 7.24 -8.41 -1.52
C SER A 39 6.95 -8.50 -3.03
N VAL A 40 5.66 -8.55 -3.37
CA VAL A 40 5.17 -8.66 -4.74
C VAL A 40 4.02 -7.69 -4.98
N ILE A 41 4.06 -7.01 -6.13
CA ILE A 41 2.97 -6.14 -6.58
C ILE A 41 1.79 -6.99 -7.07
N THR A 42 0.67 -6.93 -6.37
CA THR A 42 -0.54 -7.74 -6.66
C THR A 42 -1.52 -7.04 -7.60
N SER A 43 -1.51 -5.71 -7.59
CA SER A 43 -2.41 -4.91 -8.40
C SER A 43 -1.69 -3.66 -8.88
N ILE A 44 -1.88 -3.34 -10.16
CA ILE A 44 -1.46 -2.08 -10.78
C ILE A 44 -2.69 -1.52 -11.49
N THR A 45 -2.96 -0.21 -11.37
CA THR A 45 -4.00 0.48 -12.15
C THR A 45 -3.54 1.89 -12.50
N CYS A 46 -3.97 2.41 -13.65
CA CYS A 46 -3.80 3.81 -14.02
C CYS A 46 -5.07 4.64 -13.71
N ASN A 47 -4.90 5.93 -13.43
CA ASN A 47 -5.98 6.92 -13.30
C ASN A 47 -5.44 8.31 -13.71
N SER A 48 -6.30 9.22 -14.18
CA SER A 48 -5.95 10.59 -14.61
C SER A 48 -6.50 11.69 -13.68
N GLU A 49 -7.00 11.37 -12.49
CA GLU A 49 -7.60 12.36 -11.57
C GLU A 49 -6.55 13.29 -10.90
N CYS A 50 -5.25 13.09 -11.16
CA CYS A 50 -4.18 13.90 -10.60
C CYS A 50 -3.96 15.19 -11.41
N HIS A 51 -4.81 16.20 -11.24
CA HIS A 51 -4.75 17.43 -12.05
C HIS A 51 -4.90 17.21 -13.57
N GLY A 52 -5.49 16.09 -13.99
CA GLY A 52 -5.55 15.65 -15.38
C GLY A 52 -4.28 14.94 -15.86
N GLU A 53 -3.27 14.83 -15.00
CA GLU A 53 -2.07 14.03 -15.22
C GLU A 53 -2.33 12.56 -14.90
N GLU A 54 -1.68 11.70 -15.68
CA GLU A 54 -1.79 10.26 -15.52
C GLU A 54 -0.89 9.78 -14.39
N VAL A 55 -1.47 8.97 -13.50
CA VAL A 55 -0.80 8.34 -12.37
C VAL A 55 -1.03 6.85 -12.38
N VAL A 56 -0.06 6.11 -11.86
CA VAL A 56 -0.13 4.67 -11.66
C VAL A 56 -0.11 4.36 -10.18
N TRP A 57 -1.04 3.51 -9.77
CA TRP A 57 -1.15 2.99 -8.42
C TRP A 57 -0.67 1.55 -8.37
N CYS A 58 0.12 1.20 -7.35
CA CYS A 58 0.60 -0.17 -7.14
C CYS A 58 0.35 -0.61 -5.71
N LEU A 59 -0.11 -1.86 -5.54
CA LEU A 59 -0.42 -2.44 -4.24
C LEU A 59 0.52 -3.61 -3.93
N ASP A 60 1.03 -3.63 -2.71
CA ASP A 60 1.93 -4.65 -2.21
C ASP A 60 1.24 -5.74 -1.39
N ASP A 61 1.66 -7.00 -1.56
CA ASP A 61 1.07 -8.14 -0.86
C ASP A 61 1.53 -8.30 0.60
N LYS A 62 2.75 -7.89 0.95
CA LYS A 62 3.32 -8.10 2.29
C LYS A 62 3.15 -6.90 3.19
N SER A 63 3.57 -5.75 2.70
CA SER A 63 3.57 -4.49 3.44
C SER A 63 2.20 -3.80 3.42
N ASN A 64 1.28 -4.24 2.53
CA ASN A 64 -0.07 -3.70 2.39
C ASN A 64 -0.09 -2.18 2.11
N PHE A 65 1.00 -1.67 1.51
CA PHE A 65 1.10 -0.30 1.07
C PHE A 65 0.60 -0.15 -0.36
N LEU A 66 -0.16 0.92 -0.56
CA LEU A 66 -0.50 1.49 -1.84
C LEU A 66 0.49 2.62 -2.15
N VAL A 67 1.13 2.58 -3.31
CA VAL A 67 2.03 3.63 -3.80
C VAL A 67 1.46 4.28 -5.05
N MET A 68 1.71 5.57 -5.23
CA MET A 68 1.33 6.33 -6.43
C MET A 68 2.56 6.88 -7.13
N TYR A 69 2.66 6.65 -8.44
CA TYR A 69 3.67 7.24 -9.31
C TYR A 69 3.03 8.18 -10.32
N HIS A 70 3.71 9.28 -10.61
CA HIS A 70 3.39 10.11 -11.76
C HIS A 70 3.97 9.49 -13.03
N VAL A 71 3.15 9.31 -14.08
CA VAL A 71 3.55 8.58 -15.29
C VAL A 71 4.66 9.32 -16.04
N ALA A 72 4.48 10.61 -16.33
CA ALA A 72 5.41 11.32 -17.21
C ALA A 72 6.81 11.57 -16.59
N THR A 73 6.95 11.53 -15.26
CA THR A 73 8.25 11.75 -14.59
C THR A 73 8.78 10.52 -13.88
N TYR A 74 7.98 9.46 -13.77
CA TYR A 74 8.24 8.25 -12.99
C TYR A 74 8.59 8.52 -11.51
N GLN A 75 8.19 9.68 -10.99
CA GLN A 75 8.42 10.05 -9.61
C GLN A 75 7.36 9.45 -8.71
N LEU A 76 7.79 8.97 -7.54
CA LEU A 76 6.87 8.54 -6.51
C LEU A 76 6.20 9.78 -5.88
N CYS A 77 4.87 9.79 -5.88
CA CYS A 77 4.07 10.90 -5.39
C CYS A 77 3.45 10.63 -4.02
N ALA A 78 3.06 9.39 -3.72
CA ALA A 78 2.38 9.09 -2.45
C ALA A 78 2.57 7.65 -1.99
N ARG A 79 2.36 7.45 -0.68
CA ARG A 79 2.27 6.14 -0.02
C ARG A 79 1.10 6.15 0.96
N TYR A 80 0.33 5.08 1.00
CA TYR A 80 -0.80 4.89 1.90
C TYR A 80 -0.83 3.46 2.43
N PHE A 81 -1.03 3.29 3.74
CA PHE A 81 -1.10 1.96 4.37
C PHE A 81 -2.56 1.48 4.45
N CYS A 82 -2.90 0.38 3.79
CA CYS A 82 -4.28 -0.09 3.71
C CYS A 82 -4.73 -0.93 4.92
N GLY A 83 -3.82 -1.20 5.86
CA GLY A 83 -4.05 -2.10 6.99
C GLY A 83 -4.60 -1.43 8.26
N ASP A 84 -5.01 -0.16 8.19
CA ASP A 84 -5.61 0.53 9.34
C ASP A 84 -7.03 0.00 9.61
N CYS A 85 -7.35 -0.29 10.87
CA CYS A 85 -8.69 -0.69 11.31
C CYS A 85 -9.73 0.43 11.16
N SER A 86 -9.30 1.70 11.21
CA SER A 86 -10.20 2.87 11.20
C SER A 86 -9.76 3.98 10.23
N PRO A 87 -9.65 3.71 8.91
CA PRO A 87 -9.05 4.64 7.95
C PRO A 87 -9.97 5.81 7.56
N LEU A 88 -11.21 5.85 8.05
CA LEU A 88 -12.19 6.85 7.62
C LEU A 88 -11.72 8.27 7.97
N ARG A 89 -11.70 9.16 6.97
CA ARG A 89 -11.17 10.54 7.03
C ARG A 89 -9.65 10.64 7.15
N ASP A 90 -8.93 9.53 7.07
CA ASP A 90 -7.47 9.58 7.00
C ASP A 90 -7.02 10.35 5.75
N MET A 91 -5.87 11.02 5.87
CA MET A 91 -5.33 11.92 4.87
C MET A 91 -3.83 11.68 4.71
N PHE A 92 -3.38 11.69 3.46
CA PHE A 92 -1.96 11.54 3.14
C PHE A 92 -1.52 12.57 2.10
N THR A 93 -0.26 12.94 2.16
CA THR A 93 0.31 13.95 1.27
C THR A 93 0.60 13.37 -0.10
N ILE A 94 0.36 14.19 -1.13
CA ILE A 94 0.78 13.89 -2.50
C ILE A 94 1.90 14.87 -2.84
N GLN A 95 3.09 14.32 -3.06
CA GLN A 95 4.23 15.07 -3.54
C GLN A 95 4.00 15.38 -5.01
N GLN A 96 3.94 16.67 -5.33
CA GLN A 96 3.90 17.09 -6.72
C GLN A 96 5.23 16.77 -7.39
N PRO A 97 5.21 16.29 -8.64
CA PRO A 97 6.42 16.09 -9.39
C PRO A 97 7.22 17.38 -9.41
N SER A 98 8.47 17.33 -8.95
CA SER A 98 9.31 18.51 -8.98
C SER A 98 9.59 18.83 -10.45
N ALA A 99 9.12 19.98 -10.94
CA ALA A 99 9.37 20.41 -12.30
C ALA A 99 10.89 20.38 -12.51
N ALA A 100 11.34 19.46 -13.35
CA ALA A 100 12.77 19.32 -13.64
C ALA A 100 13.26 20.69 -14.13
N ILE A 101 14.23 21.26 -13.42
CA ILE A 101 15.00 22.40 -13.93
C ILE A 101 15.58 21.93 -15.28
N PRO A 102 15.35 22.64 -16.39
CA PRO A 102 15.93 22.25 -17.67
C PRO A 102 17.45 22.12 -17.51
N ALA A 103 17.97 20.97 -17.93
CA ALA A 103 19.38 20.63 -17.82
C ALA A 103 20.23 21.52 -18.74
N THR A 104 20.52 22.74 -18.28
CA THR A 104 21.60 23.58 -18.78
C THR A 104 22.41 24.08 -17.60
N ALA A 105 23.12 23.15 -16.94
CA ALA A 105 24.27 23.47 -16.11
C ALA A 105 25.27 22.31 -16.23
N PRO A 106 26.55 22.57 -16.53
CA PRO A 106 27.54 21.53 -16.69
C PRO A 106 27.89 20.98 -15.30
N ILE A 107 27.48 19.75 -15.01
CA ILE A 107 27.83 19.08 -13.76
C ILE A 107 29.10 18.27 -13.99
N ASN A 108 30.22 18.81 -13.51
CA ASN A 108 31.45 18.06 -13.27
C ASN A 108 31.23 17.14 -12.07
N HIS A 109 30.94 15.86 -12.31
CA HIS A 109 31.06 14.83 -11.28
C HIS A 109 32.05 13.76 -11.70
N LYS A 110 33.11 13.70 -10.90
CA LYS A 110 34.17 12.69 -10.90
C LYS A 110 33.56 11.33 -10.58
N ALA A 111 34.01 10.32 -11.33
CA ALA A 111 33.57 8.95 -11.34
C ALA A 111 33.27 8.31 -9.97
N MET A 112 32.14 7.62 -9.90
CA MET A 112 31.96 6.39 -9.14
C MET A 112 31.22 5.43 -10.09
N GLU A 113 31.95 4.46 -10.64
CA GLU A 113 31.43 3.42 -11.53
C GLU A 113 30.42 2.56 -10.76
N SER A 114 29.13 2.75 -11.05
CA SER A 114 28.09 1.75 -10.80
C SER A 114 27.90 0.95 -12.09
N SER A 115 28.14 -0.36 -11.99
CA SER A 115 28.09 -1.37 -13.05
C SER A 115 26.95 -1.16 -14.05
N LEU A 116 27.35 -1.08 -15.32
CA LEU A 116 26.52 -0.77 -16.48
C LEU A 116 25.40 -1.79 -16.69
N LEU A 117 24.20 -1.25 -16.95
CA LEU A 117 22.99 -1.89 -17.48
C LEU A 117 23.17 -2.52 -18.88
N ALA A 118 24.40 -2.82 -19.31
CA ALA A 118 24.74 -3.11 -20.70
C ALA A 118 24.70 -4.60 -21.08
N ASP A 119 24.27 -5.50 -20.17
CA ASP A 119 24.52 -6.94 -20.34
C ASP A 119 23.28 -7.82 -20.08
N MET A 120 22.11 -7.36 -20.54
CA MET A 120 20.87 -8.14 -20.59
C MET A 120 20.32 -8.19 -22.02
N SER A 121 19.99 -9.38 -22.52
CA SER A 121 19.39 -9.56 -23.85
C SER A 121 18.06 -10.32 -23.77
N ILE A 122 17.05 -9.83 -24.47
CA ILE A 122 15.74 -10.47 -24.58
C ILE A 122 15.62 -11.13 -25.95
N ILE A 123 15.29 -12.41 -25.97
CA ILE A 123 15.04 -13.17 -27.20
C ILE A 123 13.57 -13.60 -27.21
N TYR A 124 12.86 -13.28 -28.28
CA TYR A 124 11.49 -13.74 -28.50
C TYR A 124 11.48 -14.80 -29.61
N SER A 125 10.84 -15.94 -29.34
CA SER A 125 10.51 -16.93 -30.37
C SER A 125 9.04 -17.35 -30.25
N PRO A 126 8.31 -17.51 -31.36
CA PRO A 126 6.91 -17.93 -31.34
C PRO A 126 6.69 -19.31 -30.69
N GLU A 127 7.68 -20.20 -30.80
CA GLU A 127 7.59 -21.58 -30.31
C GLU A 127 8.00 -21.73 -28.83
N VAL A 128 8.87 -20.85 -28.33
CA VAL A 128 9.50 -20.99 -27.00
C VAL A 128 9.19 -19.81 -26.06
N GLY A 129 8.45 -18.79 -26.53
CA GLY A 129 8.09 -17.60 -25.78
C GLY A 129 9.25 -16.60 -25.61
N THR A 130 9.08 -15.67 -24.66
CA THR A 130 10.08 -14.63 -24.35
C THR A 130 11.08 -15.14 -23.31
N GLN A 131 12.37 -15.03 -23.62
CA GLN A 131 13.47 -15.37 -22.71
C GLN A 131 14.27 -14.10 -22.41
N ILE A 132 14.59 -13.89 -21.13
CA ILE A 132 15.41 -12.76 -20.67
C ILE A 132 16.72 -13.35 -20.13
N LEU A 133 17.84 -13.03 -20.77
CA LEU A 133 19.16 -13.54 -20.41
C LEU A 133 19.96 -12.42 -19.74
N ASN A 134 20.53 -12.72 -18.57
CA ASN A 134 21.48 -11.89 -17.87
C ASN A 134 22.89 -12.49 -18.07
N HIS A 135 23.77 -11.79 -18.79
CA HIS A 135 25.08 -12.32 -19.17
C HIS A 135 26.08 -12.34 -18.00
N GLN A 136 25.76 -11.70 -16.88
CA GLN A 136 26.55 -11.76 -15.63
C GLN A 136 26.39 -13.10 -14.88
N ASP A 137 25.34 -13.87 -15.16
CA ASP A 137 25.11 -15.18 -14.54
C ASP A 137 25.85 -16.33 -15.27
N SER A 138 26.64 -16.04 -16.31
CA SER A 138 27.43 -17.05 -17.06
C SER A 138 28.82 -17.35 -16.47
N LEU A 139 29.17 -16.79 -15.31
CA LEU A 139 30.32 -17.29 -14.54
C LEU A 139 29.92 -18.61 -13.87
N THR A 140 30.01 -19.73 -14.59
CA THR A 140 29.96 -21.05 -13.98
C THR A 140 31.17 -21.19 -13.04
N ASP A 141 30.92 -21.04 -11.73
CA ASP A 141 31.88 -21.32 -10.66
C ASP A 141 32.25 -22.80 -10.66
N TYR A 142 33.33 -23.14 -11.36
CA TYR A 142 33.94 -24.45 -11.27
C TYR A 142 34.69 -24.55 -9.94
N CYS A 143 34.15 -25.34 -9.01
CA CYS A 143 34.67 -25.60 -7.66
C CYS A 143 36.20 -25.75 -7.63
N SER A 144 36.90 -24.79 -7.05
CA SER A 144 38.33 -24.92 -6.73
C SER A 144 38.51 -24.94 -5.21
N VAL A 145 38.75 -26.15 -4.72
CA VAL A 145 39.12 -26.46 -3.33
C VAL A 145 40.59 -26.10 -3.15
N SER A 146 40.92 -25.15 -2.27
CA SER A 146 42.23 -25.14 -1.62
C SER A 146 42.24 -24.30 -0.34
N SER A 147 42.48 -24.99 0.78
CA SER A 147 42.92 -24.48 2.06
C SER A 147 44.25 -23.72 1.94
N TYR A 148 44.54 -22.75 2.81
CA TYR A 148 45.72 -22.78 3.69
C TYR A 148 45.76 -21.59 4.66
N SER A 149 46.16 -21.94 5.88
CA SER A 149 46.38 -21.15 7.09
C SER A 149 47.60 -20.23 6.98
N SER A 150 47.57 -19.05 7.64
CA SER A 150 48.78 -18.48 8.25
C SER A 150 48.47 -17.46 9.36
N SER A 151 49.25 -17.57 10.44
CA SER A 151 49.46 -16.63 11.55
C SER A 151 50.92 -16.85 12.01
N PRO A 152 51.54 -16.07 12.94
CA PRO A 152 51.49 -14.64 13.29
C PRO A 152 52.96 -14.07 13.33
N PRO A 153 53.33 -12.98 14.06
CA PRO A 153 53.63 -13.13 15.50
C PRO A 153 53.40 -11.90 16.43
N ASN A 154 52.92 -12.22 17.64
CA ASN A 154 53.27 -11.73 18.98
C ASN A 154 53.74 -10.27 19.22
N ARG A 155 52.94 -9.53 20.02
CA ARG A 155 53.45 -8.80 21.20
C ARG A 155 52.49 -8.92 22.39
N ILE A 156 53.04 -9.48 23.47
CA ILE A 156 52.52 -9.66 24.84
C ILE A 156 52.26 -8.26 25.44
N THR A 157 51.22 -7.98 26.23
CA THR A 157 51.25 -8.09 27.70
C THR A 157 49.86 -7.86 28.35
N ARG A 158 49.33 -8.93 28.96
CA ARG A 158 48.71 -9.02 30.32
C ARG A 158 47.38 -8.27 30.62
N CYS A 159 46.28 -9.04 30.70
CA CYS A 159 45.07 -8.75 31.48
C CYS A 159 45.31 -8.96 33.01
N PRO A 160 44.47 -8.42 33.92
CA PRO A 160 43.21 -9.10 34.28
C PRO A 160 42.01 -8.21 34.66
N SER A 161 40.82 -8.82 34.52
CA SER A 161 39.53 -8.63 35.21
C SER A 161 39.31 -7.50 36.23
N SER A 162 38.14 -6.84 36.15
CA SER A 162 37.15 -6.75 37.25
C SER A 162 35.89 -5.96 36.86
N LEU A 163 34.73 -6.51 37.22
CA LEU A 163 33.43 -5.82 37.32
C LEU A 163 33.51 -4.66 38.33
N PRO A 164 32.53 -3.73 38.31
CA PRO A 164 31.70 -3.67 39.51
C PRO A 164 30.20 -3.50 39.25
N SER A 165 29.50 -4.04 40.23
CA SER A 165 28.07 -4.08 40.54
C SER A 165 27.42 -2.73 40.85
N SER A 166 26.10 -2.72 40.68
CA SER A 166 25.12 -1.71 41.10
C SER A 166 25.15 -1.41 42.61
N PRO A 167 24.47 -0.31 43.03
CA PRO A 167 23.42 -0.52 44.02
C PRO A 167 22.11 0.26 43.78
N MET A 168 21.10 -0.35 44.38
CA MET A 168 19.68 -0.05 44.55
C MET A 168 19.40 1.29 45.27
N SER A 169 18.27 1.93 44.98
CA SER A 169 17.52 2.70 45.98
C SER A 169 16.03 2.80 45.63
N SER A 170 15.24 2.70 46.70
CA SER A 170 13.82 2.33 46.74
C SER A 170 12.94 3.48 47.25
N SER A 171 11.64 3.38 46.91
CA SER A 171 10.46 3.96 47.60
C SER A 171 10.29 5.50 47.54
N SER A 172 9.10 6.06 47.38
CA SER A 172 7.87 5.77 48.13
C SER A 172 6.63 6.40 47.45
N ALA A 173 5.47 5.75 47.61
CA ALA A 173 4.14 6.39 47.63
C ALA A 173 3.70 6.48 49.11
N PRO A 174 2.78 7.38 49.53
CA PRO A 174 1.34 7.07 49.41
C PRO A 174 0.33 8.25 49.27
N LEU A 175 -0.80 7.93 48.62
CA LEU A 175 -2.24 8.23 48.87
C LEU A 175 -2.83 9.65 49.11
N SER A 176 -3.95 9.86 48.40
CA SER A 176 -5.26 10.42 48.81
C SER A 176 -5.54 11.93 48.63
N THR A 177 -6.55 12.27 47.80
CA THR A 177 -7.90 12.64 48.26
C THR A 177 -8.91 12.63 47.11
N ASP A 178 -10.09 12.12 47.45
CA ASP A 178 -11.32 12.01 46.69
C ASP A 178 -11.86 13.34 46.15
N PHE A 179 -12.53 13.31 44.99
CA PHE A 179 -13.75 14.08 44.76
C PHE A 179 -14.63 13.33 43.74
N ASP A 180 -15.80 12.96 44.24
CA ASP A 180 -16.91 12.28 43.60
C ASP A 180 -17.83 13.34 42.99
N GLU A 181 -18.14 13.29 41.70
CA GLU A 181 -19.43 13.79 41.21
C GLU A 181 -19.88 13.02 39.96
N SER A 182 -21.03 12.39 40.14
CA SER A 182 -21.76 11.52 39.24
C SER A 182 -22.37 12.32 38.09
N ASP A 183 -22.23 11.85 36.85
CA ASP A 183 -23.29 12.07 35.87
C ASP A 183 -23.63 10.78 35.12
N LYS A 184 -24.91 10.43 35.19
CA LYS A 184 -25.48 9.17 34.74
C LYS A 184 -25.69 9.20 33.24
N PHE A 185 -24.93 8.39 32.49
CA PHE A 185 -25.40 7.88 31.21
C PHE A 185 -25.45 6.35 31.25
N HIS A 186 -26.67 5.84 31.10
CA HIS A 186 -27.02 4.42 31.14
C HIS A 186 -26.30 3.71 29.99
N GLU A 187 -25.34 2.87 30.37
CA GLU A 187 -24.64 1.92 29.51
C GLU A 187 -25.60 0.79 29.13
N LEU A 188 -25.95 0.71 27.84
CA LEU A 188 -26.61 -0.47 27.27
C LEU A 188 -25.55 -1.58 27.21
N LYS A 189 -25.64 -2.52 28.16
CA LYS A 189 -24.90 -3.79 28.18
C LYS A 189 -25.00 -4.51 26.83
N ALA A 190 -23.90 -4.56 26.09
CA ALA A 190 -23.64 -5.67 25.18
C ALA A 190 -22.93 -6.76 26.00
N SER A 191 -23.54 -7.93 26.08
CA SER A 191 -22.98 -9.12 26.73
C SER A 191 -21.63 -9.46 26.09
N LEU A 192 -20.58 -9.33 26.89
CA LEU A 192 -19.24 -9.83 26.62
C LEU A 192 -19.25 -11.34 26.84
N ASP A 193 -19.25 -12.09 25.75
CA ASP A 193 -18.77 -13.48 25.72
C ASP A 193 -18.30 -13.76 24.29
N HIS A 194 -17.04 -13.43 24.03
CA HIS A 194 -16.28 -14.09 22.98
C HIS A 194 -14.85 -14.26 23.48
N ASP A 195 -14.50 -15.52 23.68
CA ASP A 195 -13.21 -16.04 24.08
C ASP A 195 -12.05 -15.34 23.37
N ALA A 196 -10.97 -15.18 24.15
CA ALA A 196 -9.69 -14.65 23.73
C ALA A 196 -9.16 -15.35 22.46
N MET A 197 -9.28 -14.68 21.32
CA MET A 197 -8.61 -15.08 20.08
C MET A 197 -7.12 -14.70 20.12
N PRO A 198 -6.22 -15.55 19.60
CA PRO A 198 -4.79 -15.34 19.69
C PRO A 198 -4.38 -14.09 18.88
N MET A 199 -3.65 -13.20 19.54
CA MET A 199 -3.21 -11.85 19.13
C MET A 199 -2.31 -11.79 17.87
N GLY A 200 -2.25 -12.83 17.03
CA GLY A 200 -1.30 -12.96 15.93
C GLY A 200 -1.88 -13.02 14.52
N ASP A 201 -3.15 -13.40 14.36
CA ASP A 201 -3.73 -13.73 13.03
C ASP A 201 -4.85 -12.79 12.58
N ASN A 202 -5.22 -11.86 13.46
CA ASN A 202 -6.44 -11.07 13.30
C ASN A 202 -6.28 -9.86 12.36
N MET A 203 -5.14 -9.64 11.71
CA MET A 203 -4.95 -8.51 10.77
C MET A 203 -5.05 -8.92 9.30
N GLN A 204 -5.11 -10.22 8.99
CA GLN A 204 -5.20 -10.67 7.60
C GLN A 204 -6.45 -10.16 6.90
N HIS A 205 -7.55 -9.95 7.63
CA HIS A 205 -8.78 -9.39 7.09
C HIS A 205 -8.62 -7.93 6.62
N LEU A 206 -7.59 -7.21 7.07
CA LEU A 206 -7.28 -5.84 6.64
C LEU A 206 -6.34 -5.78 5.44
N GLN A 207 -5.94 -6.94 4.91
CA GLN A 207 -5.11 -7.00 3.71
C GLN A 207 -5.92 -6.52 2.50
N ALA A 208 -5.42 -5.49 1.81
CA ALA A 208 -6.00 -5.06 0.54
C ALA A 208 -5.74 -6.12 -0.54
N VAL A 209 -6.75 -6.34 -1.37
CA VAL A 209 -6.75 -7.40 -2.39
C VAL A 209 -6.47 -6.83 -3.78
N LYS A 210 -7.08 -5.68 -4.09
CA LYS A 210 -6.99 -5.08 -5.43
C LYS A 210 -7.19 -3.58 -5.39
N ILE A 211 -6.73 -2.91 -6.45
CA ILE A 211 -7.01 -1.50 -6.70
C ILE A 211 -8.02 -1.42 -7.84
N LEU A 212 -9.13 -0.72 -7.62
CA LEU A 212 -10.18 -0.54 -8.62
C LEU A 212 -10.35 0.95 -8.94
N PRO A 213 -10.09 1.40 -10.18
CA PRO A 213 -10.33 2.78 -10.60
C PRO A 213 -11.82 2.99 -10.87
N VAL A 214 -12.56 3.52 -9.90
CA VAL A 214 -14.01 3.69 -10.00
C VAL A 214 -14.33 5.17 -10.22
N LYS A 215 -14.62 5.54 -11.48
CA LYS A 215 -14.86 6.93 -11.89
C LYS A 215 -13.64 7.81 -11.52
N ASP A 216 -13.83 8.77 -10.63
CA ASP A 216 -12.85 9.72 -10.10
C ASP A 216 -12.23 9.26 -8.75
N LEU A 217 -12.47 8.01 -8.34
CA LEU A 217 -12.03 7.46 -7.06
C LEU A 217 -11.22 6.18 -7.22
N ILE A 218 -10.47 5.84 -6.17
CA ILE A 218 -9.80 4.54 -6.04
C ILE A 218 -10.50 3.75 -4.94
N TRP A 219 -10.99 2.56 -5.31
CA TRP A 219 -11.62 1.63 -4.38
C TRP A 219 -10.64 0.50 -4.07
N ILE A 220 -10.48 0.20 -2.78
CA ILE A 220 -9.51 -0.78 -2.27
C ILE A 220 -10.26 -1.79 -1.40
N PRO A 221 -10.77 -2.88 -2.01
CA PRO A 221 -11.39 -3.97 -1.27
C PRO A 221 -10.36 -4.71 -0.42
N ARG A 222 -10.74 -5.04 0.82
CA ARG A 222 -9.91 -5.81 1.77
C ARG A 222 -10.50 -7.18 2.02
N ARG A 223 -9.64 -8.10 2.50
CA ARG A 223 -9.99 -9.50 2.79
C ARG A 223 -11.22 -9.67 3.68
N GLY A 224 -11.44 -8.77 4.63
CA GLY A 224 -12.59 -8.76 5.54
C GLY A 224 -13.90 -8.29 4.89
N GLY A 225 -13.86 -7.91 3.62
CA GLY A 225 -15.04 -7.53 2.84
C GLY A 225 -15.41 -6.06 2.89
N ASP A 226 -14.70 -5.25 3.68
CA ASP A 226 -14.86 -3.81 3.61
C ASP A 226 -14.00 -3.19 2.50
N ILE A 227 -14.42 -2.02 2.02
CA ILE A 227 -13.81 -1.33 0.89
C ILE A 227 -13.41 0.07 1.33
N ILE A 228 -12.11 0.37 1.29
CA ILE A 228 -11.60 1.74 1.48
C ILE A 228 -11.83 2.51 0.18
N VAL A 229 -12.41 3.70 0.28
CA VAL A 229 -12.63 4.59 -0.86
C VAL A 229 -11.76 5.82 -0.70
N ILE A 230 -10.80 5.99 -1.61
CA ILE A 230 -9.84 7.09 -1.62
C ILE A 230 -10.20 8.07 -2.74
N GLY A 231 -10.33 9.34 -2.38
CA GLY A 231 -10.43 10.45 -3.31
C GLY A 231 -9.16 11.30 -3.28
N LEU A 232 -8.88 11.97 -4.40
CA LEU A 232 -7.83 12.98 -4.48
C LEU A 232 -8.46 14.36 -4.33
N GLU A 233 -8.15 15.06 -3.24
CA GLU A 233 -8.71 16.38 -2.96
C GLU A 233 -7.67 17.47 -3.24
N LYS A 234 -8.14 18.64 -3.68
CA LYS A 234 -7.34 19.84 -3.82
C LYS A 234 -7.58 20.76 -2.62
N GLU A 235 -6.54 21.04 -1.85
CA GLU A 235 -6.61 21.96 -0.71
C GLU A 235 -5.52 23.03 -0.84
N SER A 236 -5.92 24.30 -0.90
CA SER A 236 -4.99 25.44 -0.81
C SER A 236 -3.76 25.39 -1.75
N GLY A 237 -3.91 24.78 -2.94
CA GLY A 237 -2.85 24.69 -3.95
C GLY A 237 -2.01 23.41 -3.89
N THR A 238 -2.15 22.59 -2.85
CA THR A 238 -1.56 21.26 -2.77
C THR A 238 -2.62 20.18 -3.01
N GLN A 239 -2.20 19.03 -3.53
CA GLN A 239 -3.06 17.86 -3.66
C GLN A 239 -2.85 16.93 -2.46
N ARG A 240 -3.93 16.32 -1.99
CA ARG A 240 -3.90 15.35 -0.89
C ARG A 240 -4.77 14.16 -1.24
N GLY A 241 -4.36 12.98 -0.80
CA GLY A 241 -5.23 11.82 -0.79
C GLY A 241 -6.05 11.80 0.48
N ARG A 242 -7.31 11.39 0.40
CA ARG A 242 -8.19 11.25 1.55
C ARG A 242 -9.07 10.02 1.42
N VAL A 243 -9.22 9.30 2.53
CA VAL A 243 -10.24 8.25 2.66
C VAL A 243 -11.59 8.91 2.92
N ILE A 244 -12.43 8.96 1.90
CA ILE A 244 -13.74 9.64 1.97
C ILE A 244 -14.85 8.73 2.50
N ALA A 245 -14.69 7.40 2.33
CA ALA A 245 -15.64 6.41 2.82
C ALA A 245 -14.95 5.08 3.12
N VAL A 246 -15.58 4.30 4.00
CA VAL A 246 -15.27 2.89 4.23
C VAL A 246 -16.58 2.14 4.11
N LEU A 247 -16.76 1.40 3.02
CA LEU A 247 -17.98 0.66 2.76
C LEU A 247 -17.89 -0.67 3.50
N LYS A 248 -18.81 -0.88 4.45
CA LYS A 248 -18.89 -2.14 5.21
C LYS A 248 -20.13 -2.88 4.78
N ALA A 249 -19.99 -4.17 4.52
CA ALA A 249 -21.14 -5.07 4.44
C ALA A 249 -20.96 -6.14 5.52
N GLY A 250 -21.41 -5.81 6.75
CA GLY A 250 -21.34 -6.73 7.88
C GLY A 250 -22.07 -8.06 7.62
N GLU A 251 -23.04 -8.06 6.70
CA GLU A 251 -23.76 -9.23 6.22
C GLU A 251 -22.88 -10.18 5.38
N LEU A 252 -21.73 -9.74 4.88
CA LEU A 252 -20.84 -10.56 4.04
C LEU A 252 -19.85 -11.42 4.84
N ALA A 253 -19.65 -11.12 6.12
CA ALA A 253 -18.72 -11.87 6.98
C ALA A 253 -18.96 -13.41 7.00
N PRO A 254 -20.21 -13.92 6.98
CA PRO A 254 -20.46 -15.37 6.91
C PRO A 254 -20.06 -16.03 5.59
N TYR A 255 -19.90 -15.25 4.51
CA TYR A 255 -19.61 -15.78 3.17
C TYR A 255 -18.11 -16.00 2.90
N GLY A 256 -17.26 -15.75 3.90
CA GLY A 256 -15.84 -16.05 3.86
C GLY A 256 -14.96 -14.82 3.63
N THR A 257 -13.77 -15.05 3.09
CA THR A 257 -12.75 -14.02 2.86
C THR A 257 -12.82 -13.52 1.43
N LEU A 258 -12.68 -12.21 1.22
CA LEU A 258 -12.56 -11.64 -0.11
C LEU A 258 -11.25 -12.13 -0.76
N VAL A 259 -11.36 -12.80 -1.90
CA VAL A 259 -10.22 -13.36 -2.65
C VAL A 259 -9.90 -12.58 -3.92
N ASP A 260 -10.89 -11.92 -4.53
CA ASP A 260 -10.69 -11.06 -5.69
C ASP A 260 -11.80 -10.02 -5.80
N ALA A 261 -11.57 -8.98 -6.58
CA ALA A 261 -12.58 -7.99 -6.95
C ALA A 261 -12.36 -7.52 -8.39
N ALA A 262 -13.40 -6.98 -9.02
CA ALA A 262 -13.29 -6.46 -10.38
C ALA A 262 -14.30 -5.34 -10.62
N LEU A 263 -13.90 -4.35 -11.40
CA LEU A 263 -14.82 -3.38 -12.01
C LEU A 263 -15.28 -3.97 -13.36
N ILE A 264 -16.49 -4.51 -13.40
CA ILE A 264 -17.00 -5.23 -14.59
C ILE A 264 -17.77 -4.32 -15.56
N ALA A 265 -18.21 -3.16 -15.07
CA ALA A 265 -18.86 -2.11 -15.84
C ALA A 265 -18.51 -0.75 -15.22
N LYS A 266 -18.88 0.34 -15.89
CA LYS A 266 -18.53 1.72 -15.50
C LYS A 266 -18.82 2.04 -14.02
N ASP A 267 -19.86 1.45 -13.44
CA ASP A 267 -20.28 1.67 -12.05
C ASP A 267 -20.66 0.36 -11.33
N THR A 268 -20.08 -0.77 -11.73
CA THR A 268 -20.38 -2.07 -11.09
C THR A 268 -19.10 -2.75 -10.63
N VAL A 269 -18.91 -2.76 -9.31
CA VAL A 269 -17.81 -3.44 -8.65
C VAL A 269 -18.32 -4.78 -8.12
N VAL A 270 -17.64 -5.86 -8.47
CA VAL A 270 -17.94 -7.21 -7.99
C VAL A 270 -16.82 -7.66 -7.06
N CYS A 271 -17.20 -8.21 -5.92
CA CYS A 271 -16.33 -8.75 -4.90
C CYS A 271 -16.58 -10.25 -4.77
N CYS A 272 -15.55 -11.07 -4.97
CA CYS A 272 -15.62 -12.53 -4.85
C CYS A 272 -15.12 -12.96 -3.47
N PHE A 273 -15.99 -13.62 -2.72
CA PHE A 273 -15.70 -14.21 -1.43
C PHE A 273 -15.57 -15.72 -1.58
N GLU A 274 -14.64 -16.32 -0.84
CA GLU A 274 -14.46 -17.77 -0.75
C GLU A 274 -14.50 -18.18 0.72
N ASN A 275 -15.35 -19.16 1.04
CA ASN A 275 -15.44 -19.73 2.38
C ASN A 275 -14.50 -20.94 2.55
N GLU A 276 -14.47 -21.50 3.75
CA GLU A 276 -13.62 -22.67 4.07
C GLU A 276 -13.95 -23.92 3.24
N ASN A 277 -15.19 -24.03 2.77
CA ASN A 277 -15.65 -25.11 1.90
C ASN A 277 -15.35 -24.87 0.41
N MET A 278 -14.59 -23.81 0.08
CA MET A 278 -14.32 -23.33 -1.28
C MET A 278 -15.57 -22.92 -2.07
N GLU A 279 -16.68 -22.66 -1.39
CA GLU A 279 -17.87 -22.08 -2.02
C GLU A 279 -17.63 -20.60 -2.26
N ARG A 280 -18.06 -20.13 -3.43
CA ARG A 280 -17.86 -18.74 -3.85
C ARG A 280 -19.15 -17.96 -3.83
N CYS A 281 -19.11 -16.79 -3.20
CA CYS A 281 -20.20 -15.82 -3.20
C CYS A 281 -19.74 -14.53 -3.90
N LEU A 282 -20.64 -13.90 -4.65
CA LEU A 282 -20.39 -12.63 -5.31
C LEU A 282 -21.23 -11.54 -4.67
N ALA A 283 -20.57 -10.51 -4.17
CA ALA A 283 -21.23 -9.27 -3.75
C ALA A 283 -21.08 -8.22 -4.85
N VAL A 284 -22.17 -7.49 -5.14
CA VAL A 284 -22.19 -6.47 -6.19
C VAL A 284 -22.42 -5.10 -5.54
N TRP A 285 -21.51 -4.18 -5.83
CA TRP A 285 -21.53 -2.82 -5.35
C TRP A 285 -21.74 -1.86 -6.52
N ARG A 286 -22.52 -0.81 -6.26
CA ARG A 286 -22.65 0.30 -7.21
C ARG A 286 -21.51 1.29 -7.00
N GLY A 287 -20.71 1.50 -8.05
CA GLY A 287 -19.61 2.45 -8.09
C GLY A 287 -20.10 3.90 -8.03
N TRP A 288 -19.69 4.61 -7.00
CA TRP A 288 -20.01 6.03 -6.78
C TRP A 288 -18.80 6.91 -7.12
N SER A 289 -19.07 8.13 -7.58
CA SER A 289 -18.07 9.20 -7.75
C SER A 289 -17.89 9.98 -6.46
N ALA A 290 -16.88 10.87 -6.40
CA ALA A 290 -16.72 11.78 -5.26
C ALA A 290 -17.99 12.60 -5.05
N ARG A 291 -18.58 13.12 -6.13
CA ARG A 291 -19.85 13.88 -6.10
C ARG A 291 -21.02 13.07 -5.55
N ASP A 292 -21.11 11.78 -5.91
CA ASP A 292 -22.18 10.92 -5.41
C ASP A 292 -22.08 10.76 -3.87
N PHE A 293 -20.86 10.61 -3.35
CA PHE A 293 -20.60 10.58 -1.90
C PHE A 293 -20.91 11.92 -1.21
N ASP A 294 -20.54 13.05 -1.81
CA ASP A 294 -20.86 14.38 -1.28
C ASP A 294 -22.36 14.58 -1.11
N ILE A 295 -23.15 14.22 -2.14
CA ILE A 295 -24.61 14.30 -2.11
C ILE A 295 -25.16 13.41 -0.99
N PHE A 296 -24.66 12.18 -0.88
CA PHE A 296 -25.11 11.25 0.16
C PHE A 296 -24.85 11.78 1.57
N TYR A 297 -23.63 12.23 1.86
CA TYR A 297 -23.28 12.73 3.18
C TYR A 297 -24.02 14.02 3.52
N GLN A 298 -24.17 14.94 2.56
CA GLN A 298 -24.96 16.15 2.77
C GLN A 298 -26.42 15.81 3.10
N ALA A 299 -27.04 14.91 2.32
CA ALA A 299 -28.44 14.50 2.57
C ALA A 299 -28.60 13.81 3.93
N TYR A 300 -27.63 12.98 4.33
CA TYR A 300 -27.61 12.33 5.64
C TYR A 300 -27.53 13.35 6.79
N GLU A 301 -26.65 14.34 6.68
CA GLU A 301 -26.53 15.42 7.68
C GLU A 301 -27.80 16.28 7.75
N GLU A 302 -28.39 16.62 6.60
CA GLU A 302 -29.65 17.37 6.55
C GLU A 302 -30.80 16.61 7.20
N LEU A 303 -30.90 15.30 6.94
CA LEU A 303 -31.90 14.43 7.56
C LEU A 303 -31.74 14.38 9.09
N GLY A 304 -30.50 14.18 9.58
CA GLY A 304 -30.21 14.20 11.01
C GLY A 304 -30.57 15.55 11.67
N ARG A 305 -30.34 16.66 10.97
CA ARG A 305 -30.75 18.01 11.43
C ARG A 305 -32.27 18.14 11.51
N LEU A 306 -33.01 17.60 10.54
CA LEU A 306 -34.48 17.61 10.56
C LEU A 306 -35.04 16.77 11.72
N GLU A 307 -34.51 15.56 11.94
CA GLU A 307 -34.95 14.68 13.03
C GLU A 307 -34.72 15.30 14.41
N THR A 308 -33.56 15.89 14.63
CA THR A 308 -33.24 16.58 15.90
C THR A 308 -34.11 17.81 16.12
N CYS A 309 -34.42 18.59 15.08
CA CYS A 309 -35.36 19.70 15.15
C CYS A 309 -36.79 19.24 15.49
N MET A 310 -37.25 18.10 14.95
CA MET A 310 -38.57 17.55 15.27
C MET A 310 -38.68 17.06 16.72
N ARG A 311 -37.60 16.44 17.26
CA ARG A 311 -37.57 16.02 18.67
C ARG A 311 -37.62 17.20 19.65
N LYS A 312 -37.04 18.35 19.30
CA LYS A 312 -37.10 19.58 20.13
C LYS A 312 -38.46 20.30 20.12
N ARG A 313 -39.38 19.92 19.21
CA ARG A 313 -40.74 20.51 19.09
C ARG A 313 -41.82 19.65 19.75
N ARG A 314 -41.50 18.46 20.27
CA ARG A 314 -42.38 17.64 21.10
C ARG A 314 -42.05 17.89 22.57
#